data_AF-A0A258P4N8-F1
#
_entry.id   AF-A0A258P4N8-F1
#
_cell.length_a   1.000
_cell.length_b   1.000
_cell.length_c   1.000
_cell.angle_alpha   90.00
_cell.angle_beta   90.00
_cell.angle_gamma   90.00
#
_symmetry.space_group_name_H-M   'P 1'
#
loop_
_entity.id
_entity.type
_entity.pdbx_description
1 polymer ?
#
loop_
_entity_poly.entity_id
_entity_poly.type
_entity_poly.pdbx_seq_one_letter_code
_entity_poly.pdbx_strand_id
1 'polypeptide(L)'
;MTLRLRLLLMIGISMILLWGAVALWMLHGLDKEMQRTLDQRLAMSAHMVAGLMSQNPAAWDGRTGKAGPSTLSMPVEAKGLACQVSMRGEVIARTPGATPESLATAGLGFADREIKGENWRSYTLETNGLRVTTADRLTERDTLLRNVTVAASTPFVAALIGSLLVLWFGVGSGLLPLERLRQVLASRTPDALTPIQNVPVSRDLLPLVNTLNHLLARMSETISRERRFTSDAAHELRTPLTA
;
A
#
# COMPACT_ATOMS: atom_id res chain seq x y z
N MET A 1 -27.64 2.14 -14.54
CA MET A 1 -26.19 1.88 -14.39
C MET A 1 -25.84 0.62 -15.17
N THR A 2 -24.93 0.69 -16.15
CA THR A 2 -24.56 -0.48 -16.98
C THR A 2 -23.83 -1.53 -16.16
N LEU A 3 -24.03 -2.82 -16.45
CA LEU A 3 -23.38 -3.95 -15.77
C LEU A 3 -21.85 -3.83 -15.79
N ARG A 4 -21.32 -3.27 -16.88
CA ARG A 4 -19.92 -2.87 -17.06
C ARG A 4 -19.42 -1.94 -15.96
N LEU A 5 -20.14 -0.85 -15.68
CA LEU A 5 -19.73 0.14 -14.68
C LEU A 5 -19.75 -0.45 -13.27
N ARG A 6 -20.73 -1.31 -12.97
CA ARG A 6 -20.86 -1.96 -11.66
C ARG A 6 -19.72 -2.95 -11.40
N LEU A 7 -19.34 -3.74 -12.42
CA LEU A 7 -18.18 -4.65 -12.35
C LEU A 7 -16.86 -3.89 -12.23
N LEU A 8 -16.66 -2.84 -13.03
CA LEU A 8 -15.47 -1.97 -12.95
C LEU A 8 -15.33 -1.35 -11.56
N LEU A 9 -16.44 -0.85 -10.97
CA LEU A 9 -16.44 -0.27 -9.64
C LEU A 9 -16.14 -1.31 -8.56
N MET A 10 -16.82 -2.46 -8.54
CA MET A 10 -16.60 -3.48 -7.50
C MET A 10 -15.16 -4.00 -7.51
N ILE A 11 -14.63 -4.36 -8.68
CA ILE A 11 -13.27 -4.90 -8.79
C ILE A 11 -12.24 -3.78 -8.56
N GLY A 12 -12.46 -2.59 -9.11
CA GLY A 12 -11.58 -1.43 -8.91
C GLY A 12 -11.48 -1.01 -7.44
N ILE A 13 -12.60 -0.94 -6.74
CA ILE A 13 -12.64 -0.62 -5.30
C ILE A 13 -11.92 -1.69 -4.49
N SER A 14 -12.15 -2.97 -4.77
CA SER A 14 -11.45 -4.07 -4.09
C SER A 14 -9.93 -4.01 -4.31
N MET A 15 -9.50 -3.71 -5.54
CA MET A 15 -8.09 -3.55 -5.89
C MET A 15 -7.46 -2.36 -5.15
N ILE A 16 -8.13 -1.19 -5.15
CA ILE A 16 -7.68 0.00 -4.41
C ILE A 16 -7.58 -0.29 -2.91
N LEU A 17 -8.58 -0.97 -2.33
CA LEU A 17 -8.56 -1.36 -0.93
C LEU A 17 -7.39 -2.31 -0.61
N LEU A 18 -7.16 -3.30 -1.47
CA LEU A 18 -6.06 -4.26 -1.28
C LEU A 18 -4.70 -3.58 -1.37
N TRP A 19 -4.44 -2.84 -2.46
CA TRP A 19 -3.16 -2.13 -2.65
C TRP A 19 -2.95 -1.05 -1.59
N GLY A 20 -4.01 -0.33 -1.21
CA GLY A 20 -3.97 0.65 -0.14
C GLY A 20 -3.63 0.02 1.20
N ALA A 21 -4.22 -1.14 1.54
CA ALA A 21 -3.93 -1.86 2.77
C ALA A 21 -2.47 -2.37 2.80
N VAL A 22 -1.97 -2.94 1.69
CA VAL A 22 -0.58 -3.41 1.59
C VAL A 22 0.41 -2.24 1.71
N ALA A 23 0.17 -1.13 1.00
CA ALA A 23 1.00 0.05 1.09
C ALA A 23 1.02 0.62 2.51
N LEU A 24 -0.15 0.72 3.15
CA LEU A 24 -0.27 1.22 4.51
C LEU A 24 0.41 0.30 5.52
N TRP A 25 0.31 -1.02 5.36
CA TRP A 25 1.00 -2.01 6.19
C TRP A 25 2.53 -1.88 6.06
N MET A 26 3.04 -1.75 4.84
CA MET A 26 4.48 -1.60 4.59
C MET A 26 5.04 -0.29 5.13
N LEU A 27 4.31 0.83 4.97
CA LEU A 27 4.70 2.13 5.51
C LEU A 27 4.79 2.10 7.04
N HIS A 28 3.82 1.48 7.72
CA HIS A 28 3.88 1.30 9.17
C HIS A 28 4.97 0.32 9.63
N GLY A 29 5.36 -0.63 8.78
CA GLY A 29 6.44 -1.58 9.05
C GLY A 29 7.83 -0.93 9.00
N LEU A 30 8.04 0.00 8.07
CA LEU A 30 9.31 0.73 7.89
C LEU A 30 9.70 1.54 9.13
N ASP A 31 8.74 2.24 9.76
CA ASP A 31 9.02 3.05 10.95
C ASP A 31 9.47 2.21 12.14
N LYS A 32 8.84 1.06 12.37
CA LYS A 32 9.15 0.19 13.52
C LYS A 32 10.53 -0.45 13.42
N GLU A 33 10.91 -0.92 12.23
CA GLU A 33 12.20 -1.59 12.04
C GLU A 33 13.37 -0.59 12.00
N MET A 34 13.14 0.59 11.41
CA MET A 34 14.13 1.66 11.41
C MET A 34 14.40 2.20 12.83
N GLN A 35 13.36 2.37 13.66
CA GLN A 35 13.54 2.81 15.04
C GLN A 35 14.38 1.82 15.87
N ARG A 36 14.17 0.51 15.69
CA ARG A 36 14.93 -0.52 16.43
C ARG A 36 16.41 -0.54 16.09
N THR A 37 16.74 -0.46 14.80
CA THR A 37 18.15 -0.48 14.35
C THR A 37 18.91 0.76 14.82
N LEU A 38 18.23 1.90 14.90
CA LEU A 38 18.83 3.15 15.35
C LEU A 38 18.95 3.23 16.89
N ASP A 39 17.96 2.74 17.62
CA ASP A 39 18.01 2.61 19.08
C ASP A 39 19.13 1.62 19.51
N GLN A 40 19.34 0.54 18.75
CA GLN A 40 20.46 -0.38 18.99
C GLN A 40 21.83 0.29 18.80
N ARG A 41 21.99 1.15 17.79
CA ARG A 41 23.24 1.91 17.59
C ARG A 41 23.52 2.86 18.74
N LEU A 42 22.50 3.57 19.22
CA LEU A 42 22.60 4.45 20.38
C LEU A 42 23.02 3.69 21.64
N ALA A 43 22.37 2.57 21.94
CA ALA A 43 22.70 1.75 23.11
C ALA A 43 24.11 1.15 23.04
N MET A 44 24.53 0.63 21.88
CA MET A 44 25.90 0.11 21.69
C MET A 44 26.96 1.20 21.88
N SER A 45 26.72 2.40 21.35
CA SER A 45 27.65 3.53 21.52
C SER A 45 27.79 3.96 22.99
N ALA A 46 26.67 4.01 23.73
CA ALA A 46 26.68 4.36 25.15
C ALA A 46 27.43 3.32 25.99
N HIS A 47 27.21 2.02 25.72
CA HIS A 47 27.96 0.94 26.39
C HIS A 47 29.45 0.96 26.05
N MET A 48 29.84 1.28 24.82
CA MET A 48 31.26 1.41 24.44
C MET A 48 31.94 2.56 25.19
N VAL A 49 31.28 3.71 25.29
CA VAL A 49 31.81 4.87 26.05
C VAL A 49 31.91 4.56 27.55
N ALA A 50 30.86 3.95 28.12
CA ALA A 50 30.88 3.54 29.52
C ALA A 50 31.98 2.51 29.80
N GLY A 51 32.17 1.54 28.90
CA GLY A 51 33.24 0.55 28.96
C GLY A 51 34.64 1.18 28.94
N LEU A 52 34.89 2.09 28.00
CA LEU A 52 36.18 2.79 27.88
C LEU A 52 36.49 3.65 29.12
N MET A 53 35.50 4.33 29.68
CA MET A 53 35.70 5.11 30.91
C MET A 53 35.92 4.22 32.13
N SER A 54 35.25 3.07 32.21
CA SER A 54 35.44 2.12 33.32
C SER A 54 36.83 1.47 33.34
N GLN A 55 37.50 1.36 32.18
CA GLN A 55 38.85 0.79 32.08
C GLN A 55 39.95 1.71 32.63
N ASN A 56 39.75 3.04 32.60
CA ASN A 56 40.75 3.98 33.11
C ASN A 56 40.14 5.08 33.97
N PRO A 57 39.57 4.73 35.14
CA PRO A 57 38.82 5.68 35.98
C PRO A 57 39.68 6.84 36.49
N ALA A 58 40.99 6.63 36.67
CA ALA A 58 41.92 7.66 37.15
C ALA A 58 42.15 8.80 36.16
N ALA A 59 41.98 8.57 34.84
CA ALA A 59 42.12 9.60 33.82
C ALA A 59 40.94 10.59 33.77
N TRP A 60 39.81 10.21 34.37
CA TRP A 60 38.56 10.96 34.35
C TRP A 60 38.14 11.47 35.73
N ASP A 61 38.88 11.12 36.78
CA ASP A 61 38.69 11.64 38.12
C ASP A 61 39.13 13.11 38.15
N GLY A 62 38.14 14.02 38.26
CA GLY A 62 38.31 15.48 38.27
C GLY A 62 39.20 16.02 39.38
N ARG A 63 39.73 15.15 40.25
CA ARG A 63 40.75 15.45 41.27
C ARG A 63 42.12 15.84 40.68
N THR A 64 42.40 15.51 39.42
CA THR A 64 43.67 15.86 38.73
C THR A 64 43.62 17.23 38.03
N GLY A 65 43.16 18.28 38.71
CA GLY A 65 43.56 19.68 38.46
C GLY A 65 43.30 20.32 37.08
N LYS A 66 42.65 19.66 36.12
CA LYS A 66 42.19 20.28 34.86
C LYS A 66 40.66 20.25 34.81
N ALA A 67 40.05 21.12 35.59
CA ALA A 67 38.61 21.37 35.59
C ALA A 67 38.18 22.17 34.34
N GLY A 68 38.38 21.57 33.17
CA GLY A 68 37.76 21.99 31.93
C GLY A 68 36.93 20.83 31.38
N PRO A 69 35.77 21.06 30.74
CA PRO A 69 35.01 19.99 30.12
C PRO A 69 35.89 19.33 29.06
N SER A 70 36.29 18.08 29.32
CA SER A 70 37.12 17.34 28.38
C SER A 70 36.29 17.08 27.13
N THR A 71 36.66 17.71 26.01
CA THR A 71 35.96 17.52 24.74
C THR A 71 36.27 16.14 24.19
N LEU A 72 35.25 15.29 24.12
CA LEU A 72 35.32 14.03 23.41
C LEU A 72 35.52 14.34 21.92
N SER A 73 36.67 13.95 21.39
CA SER A 73 36.94 14.05 19.95
C SER A 73 36.13 12.96 19.26
N MET A 74 35.04 13.35 18.60
CA MET A 74 34.24 12.44 17.77
C MET A 74 34.69 12.57 16.31
N PRO A 75 34.70 11.47 15.54
CA PRO A 75 35.02 11.52 14.12
C PRO A 75 34.07 12.48 13.38
N VAL A 76 34.59 13.21 12.39
CA VAL A 76 33.86 14.26 11.63
C VAL A 76 32.61 13.71 10.93
N GLU A 77 32.55 12.41 10.69
CA GLU A 77 31.40 11.69 10.11
C GLU A 77 30.20 11.57 11.07
N ALA A 78 30.40 11.79 12.38
CA ALA A 78 29.36 11.75 13.41
C ALA A 78 28.58 13.07 13.52
N LYS A 79 28.28 13.74 12.40
CA LYS A 79 27.38 14.91 12.38
C LYS A 79 26.01 14.48 12.92
N GLY A 80 25.51 15.15 13.96
CA GLY A 80 24.20 14.88 14.57
C GLY A 80 24.22 14.04 15.85
N LEU A 81 25.38 13.53 16.29
CA LEU A 81 25.52 12.79 17.54
C LEU A 81 26.08 13.69 18.65
N ALA A 82 25.39 13.74 19.79
CA ALA A 82 25.83 14.44 20.99
C ALA A 82 26.04 13.45 22.14
N CYS A 83 27.23 13.46 22.74
CA CYS A 83 27.52 12.68 23.94
C CYS A 83 27.84 13.61 25.11
N GLN A 84 27.30 13.29 26.28
CA GLN A 84 27.62 13.92 27.54
C GLN A 84 27.83 12.86 28.61
N VAL A 85 28.93 12.98 29.33
CA VAL A 85 29.19 12.15 30.50
C VAL A 85 29.23 13.03 31.73
N SER A 86 28.46 12.63 32.74
CA SER A 86 28.38 13.29 34.03
C SER A 86 28.58 12.28 35.16
N MET A 87 29.14 12.71 36.27
CA MET A 87 29.26 11.92 37.49
C MET A 87 28.73 12.76 38.63
N ARG A 88 27.76 12.22 39.39
CA ARG A 88 27.14 12.93 40.52
C ARG A 88 26.61 14.34 40.18
N GLY A 89 26.15 14.54 38.94
CA GLY A 89 25.62 15.82 38.45
C GLY A 89 26.65 16.77 37.85
N GLU A 90 27.95 16.48 37.95
CA GLU A 90 29.02 17.27 37.36
C GLU A 90 29.42 16.71 35.99
N VAL A 91 29.52 17.57 34.97
CA VAL A 91 29.85 17.15 33.59
C VAL A 91 31.35 16.97 33.43
N ILE A 92 31.78 15.73 33.18
CA ILE A 92 33.20 15.38 33.01
C ILE A 92 33.63 15.55 31.55
N ALA A 93 32.77 15.14 30.61
CA ALA A 93 33.13 15.12 29.20
C ALA A 93 31.91 15.41 28.29
N ARG A 94 32.16 16.05 27.15
CA ARG A 94 31.11 16.35 26.16
C ARG A 94 31.61 16.37 24.72
N THR A 95 30.73 16.13 23.77
CA THR A 95 30.97 16.43 22.36
C THR A 95 30.83 17.94 22.09
N PRO A 96 31.64 18.53 21.19
CA PRO A 96 31.47 19.93 20.75
C PRO A 96 30.08 20.19 20.19
N GLY A 97 29.45 21.31 20.58
CA GLY A 97 28.12 21.72 20.07
C GLY A 97 26.92 21.20 20.87
N ALA A 98 27.11 20.24 21.78
CA ALA A 98 26.07 19.84 22.74
C ALA A 98 25.85 20.95 23.79
N THR A 99 24.61 21.15 24.27
CA THR A 99 24.29 22.04 25.41
C THR A 99 24.08 21.24 26.70
N PRO A 100 24.67 21.65 27.84
CA PRO A 100 24.69 20.82 29.06
C PRO A 100 23.31 20.70 29.72
N GLU A 101 22.51 21.76 29.64
CA GLU A 101 21.18 21.84 30.25
C GLU A 101 20.15 20.93 29.56
N SER A 102 20.32 20.66 28.26
CA SER A 102 19.38 19.86 27.50
C SER A 102 19.60 18.35 27.62
N LEU A 103 20.82 17.91 27.97
CA LEU A 103 21.22 16.50 28.11
C LEU A 103 21.34 16.04 29.58
N ALA A 104 21.52 16.95 30.54
CA ALA A 104 21.72 16.60 31.95
C ALA A 104 20.44 16.09 32.67
N THR A 105 19.26 16.49 32.19
CA THR A 105 17.96 16.17 32.82
C THR A 105 17.29 14.93 32.23
N ALA A 106 18.03 14.07 31.53
CA ALA A 106 17.47 12.86 30.95
C ALA A 106 17.22 11.78 32.03
N GLY A 107 16.02 11.20 32.03
CA GLY A 107 15.72 10.01 32.82
C GLY A 107 16.45 8.78 32.27
N LEU A 108 16.63 7.75 33.09
CA LEU A 108 17.25 6.49 32.67
C LEU A 108 16.50 5.88 31.47
N GLY A 109 17.24 5.37 30.47
CA GLY A 109 16.68 4.74 29.27
C GLY A 109 16.54 5.69 28.08
N PHE A 110 15.61 5.36 27.16
CA PHE A 110 15.34 6.15 25.97
C PHE A 110 14.38 7.31 26.28
N ALA A 111 14.69 8.50 25.79
CA ALA A 111 13.82 9.67 25.89
C ALA A 111 13.89 10.53 24.63
N ASP A 112 12.73 10.95 24.14
CA ASP A 112 12.61 11.93 23.07
C ASP A 112 12.57 13.34 23.66
N ARG A 113 13.33 14.26 23.07
CA ARG A 113 13.40 15.66 23.52
C ARG A 113 13.53 16.62 22.37
N GLU A 114 12.97 17.80 22.58
CA GLU A 114 13.19 18.94 21.70
C GLU A 114 14.31 19.82 22.27
N ILE A 115 15.36 20.08 21.48
CA ILE A 115 16.51 20.90 21.85
C ILE A 115 16.69 21.96 20.76
N LYS A 116 16.56 23.24 21.11
CA LYS A 116 16.67 24.37 20.15
C LYS A 116 15.74 24.24 18.93
N GLY A 117 14.54 23.67 19.09
CA GLY A 117 13.55 23.48 18.01
C GLY A 117 13.79 22.24 17.14
N GLU A 118 14.70 21.35 17.56
CA GLU A 118 15.00 20.11 16.85
C GLU A 118 14.67 18.91 17.74
N ASN A 119 14.09 17.85 17.17
CA ASN A 119 13.85 16.61 17.90
C ASN A 119 15.11 15.76 17.97
N TRP A 120 15.42 15.29 19.18
CA TRP A 120 16.54 14.42 19.51
C TRP A 120 16.02 13.19 20.23
N ARG A 121 16.56 12.03 19.90
CA ARG A 121 16.37 10.82 20.70
C ARG A 121 17.62 10.57 21.52
N SER A 122 17.45 10.50 22.83
CA SER A 122 18.53 10.31 23.79
C SER A 122 18.44 8.96 24.48
N TYR A 123 19.59 8.40 24.84
CA TYR A 123 19.73 7.21 25.66
C TYR A 123 20.65 7.51 26.84
N THR A 124 20.13 7.35 28.05
CA THR A 124 20.87 7.59 29.29
C THR A 124 21.08 6.28 30.05
N LEU A 125 22.35 5.96 30.27
CA LEU A 125 22.81 4.84 31.08
C LEU A 125 23.47 5.37 32.34
N GLU A 126 23.22 4.72 33.47
CA GLU A 126 23.94 4.97 34.73
C GLU A 126 24.63 3.69 35.18
N THR A 127 25.93 3.75 35.40
CA THR A 127 26.74 2.60 35.85
C THR A 127 27.83 3.10 36.79
N ASN A 128 27.92 2.54 38.00
CA ASN A 128 28.92 2.92 39.00
C ASN A 128 28.95 4.44 39.33
N GLY A 129 27.80 5.10 39.32
CA GLY A 129 27.67 6.55 39.58
C GLY A 129 28.09 7.45 38.42
N LEU A 130 28.50 6.87 37.29
CA LEU A 130 28.75 7.55 36.02
C LEU A 130 27.47 7.50 35.18
N ARG A 131 26.98 8.67 34.79
CA ARG A 131 25.82 8.84 33.91
C ARG A 131 26.29 9.26 32.52
N VAL A 132 26.09 8.38 31.55
CA VAL A 132 26.41 8.60 30.13
C VAL A 132 25.12 8.84 29.39
N THR A 133 25.00 9.99 28.72
CA THR A 133 23.85 10.34 27.87
C THR A 133 24.35 10.53 26.45
N THR A 134 23.87 9.68 25.53
CA THR A 134 24.06 9.85 24.09
C THR A 134 22.76 10.33 23.46
N ALA A 135 22.84 11.20 22.45
CA ALA A 135 21.68 11.71 21.74
C ALA A 135 21.97 11.78 20.24
N ASP A 136 20.98 11.41 19.43
CA ASP A 136 21.02 11.48 17.97
C ASP A 136 19.92 12.41 17.47
N ARG A 137 20.27 13.27 16.51
CA ARG A 137 19.38 14.29 15.94
C ARG A 137 18.43 13.65 14.94
N LEU A 138 17.13 13.71 15.21
CA LEU A 138 16.09 13.11 14.35
C LEU A 138 15.81 13.94 13.09
N THR A 139 16.20 15.23 13.05
CA THR A 139 15.81 16.17 11.99
C THR A 139 16.48 15.96 10.62
N GLU A 140 17.63 15.28 10.52
CA GLU A 140 18.16 14.87 9.20
C GLU A 140 17.48 13.60 8.65
N ARG A 141 16.69 12.89 9.47
CA ARG A 141 15.95 11.70 9.04
C ARG A 141 14.75 12.05 8.17
N ASP A 142 14.12 13.22 8.30
CA ASP A 142 12.90 13.55 7.55
C ASP A 142 13.12 13.58 6.03
N THR A 143 14.30 14.03 5.56
CA THR A 143 14.63 14.02 4.13
C THR A 143 14.97 12.63 3.60
N LEU A 144 15.61 11.79 4.41
CA LEU A 144 15.92 10.40 4.05
C LEU A 144 14.67 9.53 4.11
N LEU A 145 13.84 9.68 5.14
CA LEU A 145 12.54 9.03 5.29
C LEU A 145 11.63 9.44 4.13
N ARG A 146 11.51 10.73 3.79
CA ARG A 146 10.71 11.15 2.64
C ARG A 146 11.17 10.51 1.33
N ASN A 147 12.48 10.42 1.08
CA ASN A 147 12.99 9.79 -0.14
C ASN A 147 12.77 8.27 -0.15
N VAL A 148 12.92 7.59 0.99
CA VAL A 148 12.65 6.15 1.13
C VAL A 148 11.15 5.88 1.00
N THR A 149 10.29 6.70 1.60
CA THR A 149 8.83 6.61 1.48
C THR A 149 8.37 6.83 0.03
N VAL A 150 8.91 7.83 -0.67
CA VAL A 150 8.60 8.07 -2.09
C VAL A 150 9.10 6.91 -2.95
N ALA A 151 10.34 6.45 -2.76
CA ALA A 151 10.89 5.32 -3.50
C ALA A 151 10.11 4.01 -3.24
N ALA A 152 9.71 3.76 -1.99
CA ALA A 152 8.93 2.59 -1.60
C ALA A 152 7.48 2.65 -2.10
N SER A 153 6.87 3.84 -2.16
CA SER A 153 5.49 4.02 -2.64
C SER A 153 5.36 3.96 -4.17
N THR A 154 6.41 4.34 -4.90
CA THR A 154 6.44 4.35 -6.38
C THR A 154 5.99 3.02 -7.01
N PRO A 155 6.52 1.84 -6.62
CA PRO A 155 6.08 0.56 -7.21
C PRO A 155 4.61 0.24 -6.90
N PHE A 156 4.09 0.60 -5.72
CA PHE A 156 2.68 0.38 -5.39
C PHE A 156 1.75 1.25 -6.25
N VAL A 157 2.11 2.52 -6.46
CA VAL A 157 1.33 3.42 -7.32
C VAL A 157 1.39 2.95 -8.78
N ALA A 158 2.57 2.57 -9.27
CA ALA A 158 2.73 2.04 -10.61
C ALA A 158 1.92 0.75 -10.83
N ALA A 159 1.96 -0.18 -9.86
CA ALA A 159 1.18 -1.40 -9.91
C ALA A 159 -0.33 -1.14 -9.83
N LEU A 160 -0.77 -0.18 -9.01
CA LEU A 160 -2.17 0.22 -8.94
C LEU A 160 -2.67 0.78 -10.28
N ILE A 161 -1.94 1.73 -10.88
CA ILE A 161 -2.27 2.29 -12.19
C ILE A 161 -2.28 1.20 -13.27
N GLY A 162 -1.26 0.33 -13.27
CA GLY A 162 -1.18 -0.80 -14.19
C GLY A 162 -2.38 -1.75 -14.05
N SER A 163 -2.77 -2.07 -12.82
CA SER A 163 -3.92 -2.94 -12.55
C SER A 163 -5.24 -2.32 -13.02
N LEU A 164 -5.44 -1.01 -12.82
CA LEU A 164 -6.60 -0.27 -13.30
C LEU A 164 -6.68 -0.25 -14.82
N LEU A 165 -5.53 -0.07 -15.51
CA LEU A 165 -5.45 -0.15 -16.97
C LEU A 165 -5.82 -1.56 -17.47
N VAL A 166 -5.21 -2.60 -16.89
CA VAL A 166 -5.51 -4.00 -17.26
C VAL A 166 -6.98 -4.31 -17.04
N LEU A 167 -7.56 -3.84 -15.94
CA LEU A 167 -8.97 -4.04 -15.61
C LEU A 167 -9.88 -3.31 -16.61
N TRP A 168 -9.56 -2.06 -16.96
CA TRP A 168 -10.29 -1.29 -17.97
C TRP A 168 -10.31 -1.98 -19.33
N PHE A 169 -9.14 -2.43 -19.80
CA PHE A 169 -9.00 -3.14 -21.06
C PHE A 169 -9.63 -4.54 -21.01
N GLY A 170 -9.45 -5.28 -19.91
CA GLY A 170 -9.95 -6.64 -19.73
C GLY A 170 -11.47 -6.70 -19.66
N VAL A 171 -12.10 -5.84 -18.85
CA VAL A 171 -13.56 -5.77 -18.76
C VAL A 171 -14.17 -5.20 -20.05
N GLY A 172 -13.51 -4.20 -20.67
CA GLY A 172 -13.93 -3.66 -21.96
C GLY A 172 -13.95 -4.73 -23.06
N SER A 173 -12.87 -5.51 -23.17
CA SER A 173 -12.74 -6.58 -24.15
C SER A 173 -13.65 -7.76 -23.85
N GLY A 174 -13.82 -8.12 -22.57
CA GLY A 174 -14.65 -9.25 -22.14
C GLY A 174 -16.15 -9.06 -22.36
N LEU A 175 -16.64 -7.82 -22.28
CA LEU A 175 -18.06 -7.50 -22.51
C LEU A 175 -18.41 -7.19 -23.96
N LEU A 176 -17.39 -6.95 -24.80
CA LEU A 176 -17.56 -6.60 -26.21
C LEU A 176 -18.35 -7.66 -27.03
N PRO A 177 -18.12 -8.99 -26.84
CA PRO A 177 -18.90 -10.03 -27.52
C PRO A 177 -20.37 -10.05 -27.11
N LEU A 178 -20.67 -9.69 -25.85
CA LEU A 178 -22.04 -9.62 -25.34
C LEU A 178 -22.81 -8.45 -25.98
N GLU A 179 -22.15 -7.30 -26.11
CA GLU A 179 -22.74 -6.13 -26.76
C GLU A 179 -22.98 -6.38 -28.26
N ARG A 180 -22.06 -7.09 -28.93
CA ARG A 180 -22.25 -7.53 -30.32
C ARG A 180 -23.45 -8.47 -30.45
N LEU A 181 -23.59 -9.45 -29.57
CA LEU A 181 -24.74 -10.36 -29.58
C LEU A 181 -26.05 -9.59 -29.36
N ARG A 182 -26.07 -8.62 -28.42
CA ARG A 182 -27.21 -7.72 -28.19
C ARG A 182 -27.56 -6.93 -29.46
N GLN A 183 -26.57 -6.37 -30.16
CA GLN A 183 -26.79 -5.62 -31.40
C GLN A 183 -27.36 -6.51 -32.52
N VAL A 184 -26.85 -7.74 -32.68
CA VAL A 184 -27.37 -8.71 -33.66
C VAL A 184 -28.81 -9.11 -33.36
N LEU A 185 -29.15 -9.28 -32.08
CA LEU A 185 -30.52 -9.56 -31.66
C LEU A 185 -31.44 -8.35 -31.89
N ALA A 186 -30.96 -7.13 -31.62
CA ALA A 186 -31.74 -5.90 -31.75
C ALA A 186 -31.99 -5.50 -33.21
N SER A 187 -31.12 -5.90 -34.15
CA SER A 187 -31.28 -5.59 -35.58
C SER A 187 -32.19 -6.59 -36.32
N ARG A 188 -32.61 -7.68 -35.68
CA ARG A 188 -33.53 -8.64 -36.28
C ARG A 188 -34.97 -8.16 -36.20
N THR A 189 -35.68 -8.32 -37.30
CA THR A 189 -37.12 -8.07 -37.38
C THR A 189 -37.91 -9.14 -36.61
N PRO A 190 -39.08 -8.80 -36.03
CA PRO A 190 -39.88 -9.73 -35.23
C PRO A 190 -40.29 -11.03 -35.95
N ASP A 191 -40.46 -10.97 -37.27
CA ASP A 191 -40.83 -12.12 -38.12
C ASP A 191 -39.62 -12.97 -38.56
N ALA A 192 -38.39 -12.55 -38.27
CA ALA A 192 -37.19 -13.27 -38.68
C ALA A 192 -36.86 -14.43 -37.73
N LEU A 193 -37.58 -15.54 -37.89
CA LEU A 193 -37.41 -16.81 -37.15
C LEU A 193 -36.20 -17.64 -37.58
N THR A 194 -35.31 -17.09 -38.41
CA THR A 194 -34.11 -17.81 -38.86
C THR A 194 -33.15 -18.04 -37.69
N PRO A 195 -32.35 -19.13 -37.67
CA PRO A 195 -31.37 -19.35 -36.61
C PRO A 195 -30.32 -18.23 -36.58
N ILE A 196 -29.82 -17.89 -35.40
CA ILE A 196 -28.66 -17.02 -35.20
C ILE A 196 -27.41 -17.83 -35.56
N GLN A 197 -26.81 -17.52 -36.71
CA GLN A 197 -25.61 -18.18 -37.22
C GLN A 197 -24.45 -17.18 -37.32
N ASN A 198 -23.22 -17.67 -37.23
CA ASN A 198 -21.98 -16.94 -37.52
C ASN A 198 -21.71 -15.69 -36.66
N VAL A 199 -22.26 -15.60 -35.45
CA VAL A 199 -21.88 -14.53 -34.51
C VAL A 199 -20.54 -14.93 -33.86
N PRO A 200 -19.50 -14.06 -33.90
CA PRO A 200 -18.26 -14.29 -33.17
C PRO A 200 -18.50 -14.05 -31.68
N VAL A 201 -19.06 -15.06 -31.00
CA VAL A 201 -19.29 -15.10 -29.55
C VAL A 201 -18.23 -15.94 -28.85
N SER A 202 -17.87 -15.54 -27.64
CA SER A 202 -16.97 -16.31 -26.76
C SER A 202 -17.55 -17.68 -26.42
N ARG A 203 -16.67 -18.63 -26.08
CA ARG A 203 -17.04 -20.04 -25.83
C ARG A 203 -18.10 -20.19 -24.73
N ASP A 204 -18.09 -19.31 -23.74
CA ASP A 204 -19.04 -19.30 -22.63
C ASP A 204 -20.45 -18.85 -23.02
N LEU A 205 -20.60 -18.16 -24.16
CA LEU A 205 -21.90 -17.66 -24.66
C LEU A 205 -22.56 -18.62 -25.67
N LEU A 206 -21.85 -19.63 -26.16
CA LEU A 206 -22.38 -20.66 -27.07
C LEU A 206 -23.65 -21.35 -26.55
N PRO A 207 -23.71 -21.79 -25.26
CA PRO A 207 -24.91 -22.43 -24.73
C PRO A 207 -26.13 -21.53 -24.79
N LEU A 208 -25.96 -20.24 -24.50
CA LEU A 208 -27.05 -19.25 -24.55
C LEU A 208 -27.59 -19.08 -25.97
N VAL A 209 -26.70 -18.95 -26.96
CA VAL A 209 -27.09 -18.85 -28.37
C VAL A 209 -27.84 -20.11 -28.82
N ASN A 210 -27.39 -21.29 -28.39
CA ASN A 210 -28.05 -22.55 -28.71
C ASN A 210 -29.46 -22.61 -28.12
N THR A 211 -29.65 -22.22 -26.85
CA THR A 211 -30.98 -22.17 -26.22
C THR A 211 -31.91 -21.20 -26.95
N LEU A 212 -31.39 -20.04 -27.36
CA LEU A 212 -32.14 -19.03 -28.12
C LEU A 212 -32.59 -19.57 -29.48
N ASN A 213 -31.68 -20.22 -30.22
CA ASN A 213 -31.99 -20.87 -31.49
C ASN A 213 -33.04 -21.97 -31.34
N HIS A 214 -32.98 -22.74 -30.25
CA HIS A 214 -33.96 -23.79 -30.02
C HIS A 214 -35.36 -23.24 -29.75
N LEU A 215 -35.46 -22.11 -29.06
CA LEU A 215 -36.72 -21.41 -28.81
C LEU A 215 -37.28 -20.80 -30.11
N LEU A 216 -36.44 -20.18 -30.94
CA LEU A 216 -36.82 -19.67 -32.25
C LEU A 216 -37.36 -20.80 -33.16
N ALA A 217 -36.71 -21.96 -33.15
CA ALA A 217 -37.17 -23.13 -33.92
C ALA A 217 -38.57 -23.59 -33.47
N ARG A 218 -38.82 -23.66 -32.15
CA ARG A 218 -40.15 -24.02 -31.61
C ARG A 218 -41.23 -23.00 -31.98
N MET A 219 -40.93 -21.71 -31.92
CA MET A 219 -41.85 -20.65 -32.37
C MET A 219 -42.18 -20.79 -33.85
N SER A 220 -41.16 -21.01 -34.69
CA SER A 220 -41.36 -21.24 -36.13
C SER A 220 -42.27 -22.43 -36.41
N GLU A 221 -42.07 -23.54 -35.68
CA GLU A 221 -42.90 -24.72 -35.84
C GLU A 221 -44.36 -24.44 -35.44
N THR A 222 -44.56 -23.73 -34.32
CA THR A 222 -45.89 -23.39 -33.80
C THR A 222 -46.66 -22.50 -34.76
N ILE A 223 -46.03 -21.43 -35.27
CA ILE A 223 -46.65 -20.51 -36.25
C ILE A 223 -46.95 -21.25 -37.57
N SER A 224 -46.07 -22.17 -38.00
CA SER A 224 -46.31 -22.96 -39.21
C SER A 224 -47.53 -23.90 -39.08
N ARG A 225 -47.79 -24.40 -37.87
CA ARG A 225 -48.96 -25.26 -37.60
C ARG A 225 -50.23 -24.43 -37.60
N GLU A 226 -50.21 -23.25 -36.98
CA GLU A 226 -51.35 -22.33 -36.94
C GLU A 226 -51.73 -21.82 -38.35
N ARG A 227 -50.73 -21.47 -39.18
CA ARG A 227 -50.97 -21.08 -40.58
C ARG A 227 -51.57 -22.21 -41.42
N ARG A 228 -51.14 -23.46 -41.21
CA ARG A 228 -51.73 -24.62 -41.89
C ARG A 228 -53.16 -24.87 -41.44
N PHE A 229 -53.41 -24.86 -40.14
CA PHE A 229 -54.75 -25.05 -39.58
C PHE A 229 -55.74 -23.99 -40.10
N THR A 230 -55.35 -22.71 -40.11
CA THR A 230 -56.18 -21.63 -40.64
C THR A 230 -56.40 -21.74 -42.15
N SER A 231 -55.39 -22.17 -42.91
CA SER A 231 -55.51 -22.45 -44.34
C SER A 231 -56.48 -23.60 -44.62
N ASP A 232 -56.37 -24.70 -43.86
CA ASP A 232 -57.22 -25.88 -44.02
C ASP A 232 -58.67 -25.56 -43.63
N ALA A 233 -58.88 -24.84 -42.52
CA ALA A 233 -60.20 -24.38 -42.10
C ALA A 233 -60.86 -23.43 -43.13
N ALA A 234 -60.08 -22.54 -43.75
CA ALA A 234 -60.57 -21.67 -44.81
C ALA A 234 -60.94 -22.45 -46.09
N HIS A 235 -60.29 -23.58 -46.35
CA HIS A 235 -60.60 -24.47 -47.47
C HIS A 235 -61.90 -25.26 -47.21
N GLU A 236 -62.05 -25.82 -46.00
CA GLU A 236 -63.24 -26.57 -45.55
C GLU A 236 -64.51 -25.70 -45.48
N LEU A 237 -64.40 -24.40 -45.18
CA LEU A 237 -65.54 -23.49 -45.20
C LEU A 237 -65.99 -23.09 -46.62
N ARG A 238 -65.15 -23.29 -47.64
CA ARG A 238 -65.43 -22.89 -49.03
C ARG A 238 -66.13 -23.99 -49.83
N THR A 239 -65.97 -25.26 -49.46
CA THR A 239 -66.51 -26.43 -50.15
C THR A 239 -68.00 -26.75 -49.92
N PRO A 240 -68.66 -26.41 -48.79
CA PRO A 240 -70.08 -26.71 -48.60
C PRO A 240 -71.06 -25.62 -49.10
N LEU A 241 -70.57 -24.53 -49.72
CA LEU A 241 -71.43 -23.42 -50.20
C LEU A 241 -71.71 -23.44 -51.72
N THR A 242 -71.27 -24.48 -52.43
CA THR A 242 -71.48 -24.65 -53.88
C THR A 242 -72.27 -25.91 -54.26
N ALA A 243 -72.86 -26.62 -53.30
CA ALA A 243 -73.68 -27.80 -53.52
C ALA A 243 -75.11 -27.60 -52.99
#